data_AF-A0A4R6ZNE5-F1
#
_entry.id   AF-A0A4R6ZNE5-F1
#
_cell.length_a   1.000
_cell.length_b   1.000
_cell.length_c   1.000
_cell.angle_alpha   90.00
_cell.angle_beta   90.00
_cell.angle_gamma   90.00
#
_symmetry.space_group_name_H-M   'P 1'
#
loop_
_entity.id
_entity.type
_entity.pdbx_description
1 polymer ?
#
loop_
_entity_poly.entity_id
_entity_poly.type
_entity_poly.pdbx_seq_one_letter_code
_entity_poly.pdbx_strand_id
1 'polypeptide(L)'
;MHMKKRIGSLSIVLGCVLSSVIIGVNLVNSGHISFDKNLGAVVAEAAGISGKVEINGVSYKWAETSWSKNRGMTFNPGNHVYQFSPNPHDDPWYNKNQTKFYKLAADQIKKQGDDAKWDQKAWPDSIKVSINGISYTLKPR
;
A
#
# COMPACT_ATOMS: atom_id res chain seq x y z
N MET A 1 14.79 1.89 68.27
CA MET A 1 15.36 1.83 66.92
C MET A 1 14.26 1.41 65.95
N HIS A 2 13.90 2.33 65.05
CA HIS A 2 13.27 2.18 63.72
C HIS A 2 12.26 1.04 63.40
N MET A 3 11.02 1.48 63.09
CA MET A 3 10.14 1.12 61.94
C MET A 3 10.57 -0.09 61.06
N LYS A 4 9.67 -0.98 60.58
CA LYS A 4 8.63 -0.69 59.56
C LYS A 4 7.75 -1.93 59.30
N LYS A 5 6.44 -1.70 59.12
CA LYS A 5 5.42 -2.61 58.56
C LYS A 5 5.83 -3.17 57.18
N ARG A 6 5.30 -4.32 56.79
CA ARG A 6 4.58 -4.49 55.52
C ARG A 6 3.79 -5.81 55.43
N ILE A 7 2.55 -5.62 55.01
CA ILE A 7 1.49 -6.58 54.72
C ILE A 7 1.83 -7.23 53.37
N GLY A 8 1.91 -8.57 53.34
CA GLY A 8 2.06 -9.34 52.10
C GLY A 8 0.70 -9.62 51.50
N SER A 9 0.29 -8.78 50.55
CA SER A 9 -0.93 -8.94 49.76
C SER A 9 -0.77 -10.11 48.79
N LEU A 10 -1.66 -11.09 48.90
CA LEU A 10 -1.79 -12.24 48.02
C LEU A 10 -2.42 -11.78 46.69
N SER A 11 -1.63 -11.69 45.61
CA SER A 11 -2.13 -11.35 44.28
C SER A 11 -2.80 -12.58 43.65
N ILE A 12 -4.11 -12.49 43.44
CA ILE A 12 -4.92 -13.42 42.67
C ILE A 12 -4.53 -13.30 41.19
N VAL A 13 -4.07 -14.40 40.61
CA VAL A 13 -3.85 -14.54 39.17
C VAL A 13 -5.21 -14.57 38.48
N LEU A 14 -5.56 -13.46 37.82
CA LEU A 14 -6.74 -13.39 36.96
C LEU A 14 -6.39 -14.05 35.62
N GLY A 15 -6.74 -15.33 35.51
CA GLY A 15 -6.53 -16.16 34.33
C GLY A 15 -7.42 -15.73 33.16
N CYS A 16 -6.79 -15.72 31.99
CA CYS A 16 -7.34 -15.63 30.65
C CYS A 16 -8.63 -16.45 30.45
N VAL A 17 -9.65 -15.89 29.78
CA VAL A 17 -10.07 -16.28 28.42
C VAL A 17 -10.94 -15.13 27.85
N LEU A 18 -10.42 -14.32 26.94
CA LEU A 18 -11.29 -13.55 26.05
C LEU A 18 -11.50 -14.39 24.80
N SER A 19 -12.60 -15.14 24.77
CA SER A 19 -13.09 -15.80 23.58
C SER A 19 -13.62 -14.73 22.61
N SER A 20 -12.75 -14.21 21.76
CA SER A 20 -13.18 -13.37 20.64
C SER A 20 -13.82 -14.27 19.59
N VAL A 21 -15.15 -14.33 19.57
CA VAL A 21 -15.89 -14.82 18.40
C VAL A 21 -15.66 -13.82 17.28
N ILE A 22 -14.76 -14.14 16.35
CA ILE A 22 -14.62 -13.37 15.11
C ILE A 22 -15.82 -13.73 14.24
N ILE A 23 -16.89 -12.95 14.35
CA ILE A 23 -17.94 -12.94 13.35
C ILE A 23 -17.30 -12.34 12.09
N GLY A 24 -16.93 -13.22 11.16
CA GLY A 24 -16.48 -12.84 9.83
C GLY A 24 -17.64 -12.20 9.07
N VAL A 25 -17.82 -10.90 9.26
CA VAL A 25 -18.66 -10.11 8.37
C VAL A 25 -17.88 -10.01 7.05
N ASN A 26 -18.27 -10.82 6.06
CA ASN A 26 -17.87 -10.61 4.67
C ASN A 26 -18.44 -9.25 4.27
N LEU A 27 -17.65 -8.19 4.43
CA LEU A 27 -17.98 -6.89 3.89
C LEU A 27 -17.75 -6.98 2.38
N VAL A 28 -18.78 -7.41 1.67
CA VAL A 28 -18.94 -7.12 0.25
C VAL A 28 -18.98 -5.61 0.18
N ASN A 29 -17.86 -4.99 -0.20
CA ASN A 29 -17.77 -3.56 -0.42
C ASN A 29 -18.58 -3.20 -1.66
N SER A 30 -19.90 -3.16 -1.51
CA SER A 30 -20.80 -2.49 -2.44
C SER A 30 -20.42 -1.01 -2.42
N GLY A 31 -19.97 -0.52 -3.57
CA GLY A 31 -19.36 0.80 -3.72
C GLY A 31 -20.11 1.91 -2.99
N HIS A 32 -19.43 2.49 -2.01
CA HIS A 32 -19.82 3.77 -1.44
C HIS A 32 -18.99 4.84 -2.16
N ILE A 33 -19.66 5.57 -3.04
CA ILE A 33 -19.11 6.71 -3.77
C ILE A 33 -19.09 7.87 -2.79
N SER A 34 -17.95 8.09 -2.14
CA SER A 34 -17.74 9.31 -1.35
C SER A 34 -17.52 10.48 -2.32
N PHE A 35 -18.53 11.34 -2.47
CA PHE A 35 -18.35 12.67 -3.06
C PHE A 35 -17.72 13.58 -2.01
N ASP A 36 -16.40 13.50 -1.85
CA ASP A 36 -15.64 14.54 -1.18
C ASP A 36 -15.50 15.74 -2.13
N LYS A 37 -16.28 16.78 -1.83
CA LYS A 37 -16.13 18.12 -2.42
C LYS A 37 -14.82 18.73 -1.94
N ASN A 38 -13.71 18.35 -2.56
CA ASN A 38 -12.48 19.14 -2.55
C ASN A 38 -12.07 19.45 -3.98
N LEU A 39 -12.21 20.71 -4.34
CA LEU A 39 -11.94 21.28 -5.65
C LEU A 39 -10.41 21.32 -5.86
N GLY A 40 -9.84 20.26 -6.44
CA GLY A 40 -8.41 20.20 -6.75
C GLY A 40 -8.00 18.84 -7.30
N ALA A 41 -7.71 18.80 -8.61
CA ALA A 41 -7.34 17.64 -9.41
C ALA A 41 -8.44 16.57 -9.55
N VAL A 42 -9.26 16.72 -10.60
CA VAL A 42 -10.01 15.61 -11.20
C VAL A 42 -8.97 14.64 -11.79
N VAL A 43 -8.47 13.72 -10.97
CA VAL A 43 -7.85 12.51 -11.50
C VAL A 43 -9.03 11.62 -11.87
N ALA A 44 -9.34 11.58 -13.16
CA ALA A 44 -10.35 10.68 -13.69
C ALA A 44 -10.04 9.27 -13.19
N GLU A 45 -10.88 8.74 -12.29
CA GLU A 45 -10.87 7.32 -11.95
C GLU A 45 -11.36 6.57 -13.19
N ALA A 46 -10.45 6.32 -14.13
CA ALA A 46 -10.65 5.26 -15.10
C ALA A 46 -10.94 3.97 -14.32
N ALA A 47 -11.82 3.11 -14.84
CA ALA A 47 -12.16 1.80 -14.28
C ALA A 47 -10.96 0.82 -14.35
N GLY A 48 -9.82 1.26 -13.82
CA GLY A 48 -8.49 0.72 -13.98
C GLY A 48 -7.99 0.09 -12.69
N ILE A 49 -6.94 -0.71 -12.86
CA ILE A 49 -6.32 -1.47 -11.78
C ILE A 49 -5.81 -0.51 -10.71
N SER A 50 -6.30 -0.66 -9.48
CA SER A 50 -6.00 0.25 -8.37
C SER A 50 -6.08 -0.44 -7.02
N GLY A 51 -5.55 0.20 -5.99
CA GLY A 51 -5.60 -0.28 -4.63
C GLY A 51 -5.06 0.72 -3.62
N LYS A 52 -4.82 0.24 -2.40
CA LYS A 52 -4.23 1.01 -1.31
C LYS A 52 -2.99 0.30 -0.80
N VAL A 53 -2.03 1.07 -0.31
CA VAL A 53 -0.82 0.56 0.35
C VAL A 53 -0.35 1.56 1.39
N GLU A 54 0.11 1.09 2.53
CA GLU A 54 0.71 1.94 3.56
C GLU A 54 2.23 1.86 3.47
N ILE A 55 2.89 2.99 3.21
CA ILE A 55 4.35 3.07 3.08
C ILE A 55 4.85 4.04 4.15
N ASN A 56 5.73 3.56 5.03
CA ASN A 56 6.29 4.32 6.15
C ASN A 56 5.19 5.03 6.99
N GLY A 57 4.10 4.30 7.27
CA GLY A 57 2.95 4.81 8.03
C GLY A 57 2.04 5.79 7.27
N VAL A 58 2.29 6.08 5.99
CA VAL A 58 1.43 6.93 5.16
C VAL A 58 0.60 6.05 4.22
N SER A 59 -0.73 6.19 4.27
CA SER A 59 -1.65 5.49 3.37
C SER A 59 -1.67 6.15 1.99
N TYR A 60 -1.21 5.42 0.98
CA TYR A 60 -1.29 5.80 -0.43
C TYR A 60 -2.40 5.03 -1.16
N LYS A 61 -3.17 5.72 -1.99
CA LYS A 61 -3.92 5.12 -3.09
C LYS A 61 -2.96 4.94 -4.26
N TRP A 62 -2.92 3.77 -4.85
CA TRP A 62 -2.16 3.52 -6.06
C TRP A 62 -3.08 3.11 -7.21
N ALA A 63 -2.68 3.45 -8.44
CA ALA A 63 -3.41 3.08 -9.64
C ALA A 63 -2.47 2.85 -10.83
N GLU A 64 -2.87 1.98 -11.73
CA GLU A 64 -2.33 1.94 -13.09
C GLU A 64 -2.51 3.30 -13.76
N THR A 65 -1.50 3.71 -14.52
CA THR A 65 -1.62 4.81 -15.47
C THR A 65 -1.03 4.40 -16.81
N SER A 66 -1.61 4.91 -17.88
CA SER A 66 -1.28 4.52 -19.24
C SER A 66 -1.07 5.74 -20.13
N TRP A 67 -0.01 5.71 -20.94
CA TRP A 67 0.27 6.73 -21.94
C TRP A 67 0.57 6.08 -23.28
N SER A 68 -0.44 6.03 -24.14
CA SER A 68 -0.37 5.24 -25.38
C SER A 68 0.02 3.79 -25.06
N LYS A 69 1.15 3.32 -25.59
CA LYS A 69 1.66 1.96 -25.37
C LYS A 69 2.35 1.78 -24.01
N ASN A 70 2.77 2.85 -23.35
CA ASN A 70 3.52 2.77 -22.09
C ASN A 70 2.59 2.55 -20.88
N ARG A 71 3.12 1.87 -19.87
CA ARG A 71 2.44 1.62 -18.60
C ARG A 71 3.23 2.17 -17.43
N GLY A 72 2.50 2.60 -16.43
CA GLY A 72 3.02 3.24 -15.24
C GLY A 72 2.12 3.01 -14.04
N MET A 73 2.52 3.60 -12.92
CA MET A 73 1.81 3.54 -11.65
C MET A 73 1.82 4.91 -10.99
N THR A 74 0.70 5.29 -10.37
CA THR A 74 0.59 6.50 -9.56
C THR A 74 0.46 6.16 -8.08
N PHE A 75 0.92 7.04 -7.20
CA PHE A 75 0.71 7.00 -5.75
C PHE A 75 0.26 8.37 -5.25
N ASN A 76 -0.86 8.40 -4.52
CA ASN A 76 -1.47 9.59 -3.93
C ASN A 76 -1.74 9.38 -2.44
N PRO A 77 -1.46 10.33 -1.54
CA PRO A 77 -1.11 11.74 -1.78
C PRO A 77 0.30 11.95 -2.35
N GLY A 78 0.59 13.15 -2.85
CA GLY A 78 1.91 13.54 -3.38
C GLY A 78 2.06 13.48 -4.91
N ASN A 79 1.05 13.00 -5.65
CA ASN A 79 1.04 12.93 -7.12
C ASN A 79 2.29 12.25 -7.70
N HIS A 80 2.74 11.17 -7.08
CA HIS A 80 3.91 10.44 -7.55
C HIS A 80 3.52 9.60 -8.76
N VAL A 81 4.09 9.87 -9.92
CA VAL A 81 3.76 9.21 -11.18
C VAL A 81 5.02 8.58 -11.75
N TYR A 82 4.99 7.27 -11.94
CA TYR A 82 6.13 6.50 -12.43
C TYR A 82 5.80 5.72 -13.70
N GLN A 83 6.74 5.64 -14.61
CA GLN A 83 6.68 4.78 -15.80
C GLN A 83 7.57 3.55 -15.62
N PHE A 84 7.07 2.36 -16.00
CA PHE A 84 7.85 1.13 -16.02
C PHE A 84 8.75 1.05 -17.26
N SER A 85 9.96 0.51 -17.08
CA SER A 85 10.91 0.13 -18.14
C SER A 85 11.58 -1.20 -17.75
N PRO A 86 11.57 -2.26 -18.60
CA PRO A 86 10.93 -2.34 -19.92
C PRO A 86 9.40 -2.16 -19.84
N ASN A 87 8.75 -1.98 -20.98
CA ASN A 87 7.30 -1.81 -21.00
C ASN A 87 6.61 -3.14 -20.60
N PRO A 88 5.76 -3.17 -19.56
CA PRO A 88 5.08 -4.39 -19.14
C PRO A 88 4.27 -5.08 -20.25
N HIS A 89 3.77 -4.33 -21.25
CA HIS A 89 3.06 -4.94 -22.38
C HIS A 89 3.90 -5.90 -23.23
N ASP A 90 5.23 -5.78 -23.18
CA ASP A 90 6.14 -6.68 -23.87
C ASP A 90 6.25 -8.05 -23.17
N ASP A 91 5.72 -8.19 -21.95
CA ASP A 91 5.62 -9.46 -21.22
C ASP A 91 4.26 -10.15 -21.46
N PRO A 92 4.21 -11.34 -22.09
CA PRO A 92 2.98 -12.11 -22.26
C PRO A 92 2.29 -12.47 -20.94
N TRP A 93 3.05 -12.64 -19.85
CA TRP A 93 2.47 -12.92 -18.53
C TRP A 93 1.72 -11.72 -17.99
N TYR A 94 2.31 -10.51 -18.06
CA TYR A 94 1.64 -9.25 -17.70
C TYR A 94 0.29 -9.12 -18.38
N ASN A 95 0.23 -9.35 -19.70
CA ASN A 95 -1.00 -9.19 -20.49
C ASN A 95 -2.18 -10.03 -19.97
N LYS A 96 -1.90 -11.15 -19.27
CA LYS A 96 -2.88 -12.04 -18.63
C LYS A 96 -3.05 -11.82 -17.12
N ASN A 97 -2.16 -11.04 -16.49
CA ASN A 97 -2.02 -10.94 -15.03
C ASN A 97 -1.87 -9.49 -14.53
N GLN A 98 -2.42 -8.51 -15.25
CA GLN A 98 -2.20 -7.09 -14.97
C GLN A 98 -2.49 -6.70 -13.51
N THR A 99 -3.64 -7.12 -12.95
CA THR A 99 -3.98 -6.83 -11.54
C THR A 99 -2.94 -7.38 -10.57
N LYS A 100 -2.47 -8.61 -10.82
CA LYS A 100 -1.43 -9.25 -10.00
C LYS A 100 -0.09 -8.55 -10.16
N PHE A 101 0.26 -8.13 -11.37
CA PHE A 101 1.46 -7.35 -11.64
C PHE A 101 1.52 -6.07 -10.79
N TYR A 102 0.45 -5.26 -10.85
CA TYR A 102 0.40 -3.99 -10.11
C TYR A 102 0.41 -4.17 -8.60
N LYS A 103 -0.27 -5.21 -8.09
CA LYS A 103 -0.21 -5.54 -6.66
C LYS A 103 1.20 -5.93 -6.22
N LEU A 104 1.89 -6.80 -6.99
CA LEU A 104 3.27 -7.18 -6.71
C LEU A 104 4.24 -5.99 -6.79
N ALA A 105 4.02 -5.08 -7.73
CA ALA A 105 4.78 -3.84 -7.82
C ALA A 105 4.59 -2.99 -6.56
N ALA A 106 3.33 -2.75 -6.16
CA ALA A 106 3.00 -1.99 -4.94
C ALA A 106 3.65 -2.60 -3.69
N ASP A 107 3.60 -3.93 -3.54
CA ASP A 107 4.16 -4.63 -2.38
C ASP A 107 5.69 -4.47 -2.29
N GLN A 108 6.39 -4.50 -3.42
CA GLN A 108 7.85 -4.27 -3.45
C GLN A 108 8.24 -2.81 -3.25
N ILE A 109 7.46 -1.88 -3.82
CA ILE A 109 7.64 -0.44 -3.61
C ILE A 109 7.41 -0.12 -2.13
N LYS A 110 6.38 -0.71 -1.51
CA LYS A 110 6.12 -0.60 -0.07
C LYS A 110 7.32 -1.02 0.74
N LYS A 111 7.85 -2.24 0.48
CA LYS A 111 9.01 -2.75 1.20
C LYS A 111 10.20 -1.78 1.12
N GLN A 112 10.51 -1.28 -0.07
CA GLN A 112 11.59 -0.32 -0.26
C GLN A 112 11.33 1.01 0.45
N GLY A 113 10.12 1.54 0.36
CA GLY A 113 9.76 2.79 1.01
C GLY A 113 9.68 2.69 2.53
N ASP A 114 9.30 1.55 3.09
CA ASP A 114 9.40 1.29 4.52
C ASP A 114 10.87 1.23 4.96
N ASP A 115 11.70 0.45 4.25
CA ASP A 115 13.12 0.24 4.57
C ASP A 115 13.91 1.57 4.48
N ALA A 116 13.60 2.40 3.47
CA ALA A 116 14.23 3.71 3.25
C ALA A 116 13.48 4.88 3.89
N LYS A 117 12.38 4.62 4.62
CA LYS A 117 11.55 5.62 5.31
C LYS A 117 11.09 6.77 4.41
N TRP A 118 10.58 6.46 3.22
CA TRP A 118 10.06 7.48 2.30
C TRP A 118 8.88 8.22 2.93
N ASP A 119 8.87 9.54 2.78
CA ASP A 119 7.71 10.37 3.05
C ASP A 119 7.15 10.92 1.73
N GLN A 120 6.11 11.75 1.77
CA GLN A 120 5.48 12.32 0.57
C GLN A 120 6.39 13.22 -0.28
N LYS A 121 7.58 13.59 0.20
CA LYS A 121 8.56 14.45 -0.50
C LYS A 121 9.84 13.71 -0.87
N ALA A 122 10.12 12.58 -0.22
CA ALA A 122 11.34 11.81 -0.36
C ALA A 122 11.20 10.56 -1.25
N TRP A 123 10.27 10.58 -2.20
CA TRP A 123 10.17 9.53 -3.21
C TRP A 123 11.36 9.59 -4.18
N PRO A 124 11.99 8.44 -4.50
CA PRO A 124 13.20 8.43 -5.32
C PRO A 124 12.90 8.69 -6.81
N ASP A 125 13.92 9.11 -7.54
CA ASP A 125 13.89 9.27 -8.99
C ASP A 125 14.03 7.93 -9.76
N SER A 126 14.25 6.83 -9.03
CA SER A 126 14.30 5.49 -9.59
C SER A 126 13.91 4.45 -8.55
N ILE A 127 12.98 3.55 -8.90
CA ILE A 127 12.60 2.40 -8.08
C ILE A 127 12.80 1.13 -8.89
N LYS A 128 13.36 0.09 -8.30
CA LYS A 128 13.57 -1.20 -8.97
C LYS A 128 12.66 -2.25 -8.38
N VAL A 129 11.97 -3.01 -9.22
CA VAL A 129 11.12 -4.13 -8.80
C VAL A 129 11.37 -5.34 -9.70
N SER A 130 11.13 -6.54 -9.20
CA SER A 130 11.23 -7.78 -9.98
C SER A 130 9.89 -8.51 -9.95
N ILE A 131 9.22 -8.58 -11.10
CA ILE A 131 7.87 -9.16 -11.19
C ILE A 131 7.91 -10.28 -12.22
N ASN A 132 7.51 -11.48 -11.81
CA ASN A 132 7.53 -12.67 -12.66
C ASN A 132 8.90 -12.92 -13.34
N GLY A 133 9.99 -12.69 -12.60
CA GLY A 133 11.36 -12.90 -13.08
C GLY A 133 11.91 -11.79 -14.00
N ILE A 134 11.12 -10.75 -14.31
CA ILE A 134 11.56 -9.60 -15.09
C ILE A 134 11.86 -8.44 -14.14
N SER A 135 13.04 -7.84 -14.31
CA SER A 135 13.42 -6.62 -13.58
C SER A 135 12.87 -5.40 -14.29
N TYR A 136 12.11 -4.58 -13.56
CA TYR A 136 11.61 -3.30 -14.00
C TYR A 136 12.26 -2.16 -13.22
N THR A 137 12.52 -1.08 -13.93
CA THR A 137 12.86 0.22 -13.35
C THR A 137 11.67 1.15 -13.55
N LEU A 138 11.21 1.75 -12.46
CA LEU A 138 10.24 2.82 -12.45
C LEU A 138 10.99 4.15 -12.39
N LYS A 139 10.67 5.08 -13.30
CA LYS A 139 11.20 6.45 -13.28
C LYS A 139 10.06 7.47 -13.24
N PRO A 140 10.23 8.62 -12.56
CA PRO A 140 9.27 9.71 -12.61
C PRO A 140 8.97 10.10 -14.05
N ARG A 141 7.71 10.47 -14.29
CA ARG A 141 7.26 11.00 -15.58
C ARG A 141 7.12 12.51 -15.53
#